data_AF-A0A6L7ZZY8-F1
#
_entry.id   AF-A0A6L7ZZY8-F1
#
_cell.length_a   1.000
_cell.length_b   1.000
_cell.length_c   1.000
_cell.angle_alpha   90.00
_cell.angle_beta   90.00
_cell.angle_gamma   90.00
#
_symmetry.space_group_name_H-M   'P 1'
#
loop_
_entity.id
_entity.type
_entity.pdbx_description
1 polymer ?
#
loop_
_entity_poly.entity_id
_entity_poly.type
_entity_poly.pdbx_seq_one_letter_code
_entity_poly.pdbx_strand_id
1 'polypeptide(L)'
;ALFPATLAGLFLDRGMAGSAEVLALAASLLYVAAAFQIVDGMQAIGAGALRGLNDTRIPMVAAAVGYWIIGFGIGWTLGFAAGWGAVGIWIGLALGLASTAVFFVTRFNRMTRSGSLSPEPAAQA
;
A
#
# COMPACT_ATOMS: atom_id res chain seq x y z
N ALA A 1 -19.63 -12.96 1.46
CA ALA A 1 -19.14 -11.63 1.04
C ALA A 1 -19.46 -11.41 -0.43
N LEU A 2 -19.86 -10.20 -0.80
CA LEU A 2 -20.54 -9.85 -2.06
C LEU A 2 -19.61 -9.97 -3.28
N PHE A 3 -19.77 -11.06 -4.04
CA PHE A 3 -19.47 -11.25 -5.47
C PHE A 3 -18.02 -11.09 -6.02
N PRO A 4 -16.96 -11.61 -5.38
CA PRO A 4 -15.60 -11.58 -5.96
C PRO A 4 -15.50 -12.32 -7.30
N ALA A 5 -16.18 -13.47 -7.44
CA ALA A 5 -16.23 -14.21 -8.70
C ALA A 5 -17.02 -13.46 -9.80
N THR A 6 -18.07 -12.72 -9.44
CA THR A 6 -18.81 -11.91 -10.43
C THR A 6 -17.96 -10.75 -10.92
N LEU A 7 -17.23 -10.08 -10.01
CA LEU A 7 -16.32 -8.98 -10.36
C LEU A 7 -15.17 -9.48 -11.24
N ALA A 8 -14.49 -10.55 -10.84
CA ALA A 8 -13.43 -11.15 -11.66
C ALA A 8 -13.97 -11.64 -13.02
N GLY A 9 -15.19 -12.18 -13.04
CA GLY A 9 -15.88 -12.65 -14.24
C GLY A 9 -16.34 -11.55 -15.20
N LEU A 10 -16.22 -10.26 -14.85
CA LEU A 10 -16.39 -9.14 -15.80
C LEU A 10 -15.15 -8.95 -16.69
N PHE A 11 -13.98 -9.38 -16.22
CA PHE A 11 -12.70 -9.18 -16.90
C PHE A 11 -12.18 -10.46 -17.60
N LEU A 12 -12.94 -11.55 -17.55
CA LEU A 12 -12.56 -12.85 -18.12
C LEU A 12 -13.52 -13.29 -19.23
N ASP A 13 -12.94 -13.71 -20.35
CA ASP A 13 -13.68 -14.44 -21.38
C ASP A 13 -13.92 -15.88 -20.88
N ARG A 14 -15.20 -16.21 -20.63
CA ARG A 14 -15.60 -17.52 -20.08
C ARG A 14 -15.50 -18.65 -21.11
N GLY A 15 -15.29 -18.33 -22.39
CA GLY A 15 -15.13 -19.31 -23.47
C GLY A 15 -13.71 -19.84 -23.66
N MET A 16 -12.70 -19.22 -23.05
CA MET A 16 -11.30 -19.67 -23.17
C MET A 16 -10.98 -20.87 -22.27
N ALA A 17 -10.04 -21.72 -22.71
CA ALA A 17 -9.48 -22.77 -21.87
C ALA A 17 -8.69 -22.15 -20.69
N GLY A 18 -8.93 -22.63 -19.47
CA GLY A 18 -8.26 -22.14 -18.25
C GLY A 18 -8.98 -21.00 -17.52
N SER A 19 -10.09 -20.47 -18.05
CA SER A 19 -10.81 -19.35 -17.43
C SER A 19 -11.32 -19.65 -16.01
N ALA A 20 -11.64 -20.91 -15.70
CA ALA A 20 -12.10 -21.33 -14.38
C ALA A 20 -10.98 -21.25 -13.32
N GLU A 21 -9.76 -21.62 -13.68
CA GLU A 21 -8.58 -21.58 -12.79
C GLU A 21 -8.16 -20.13 -12.53
N VAL A 22 -8.17 -19.28 -13.56
CA VAL A 22 -7.91 -17.85 -13.43
C VAL A 22 -8.98 -17.17 -12.59
N LEU A 23 -10.25 -17.53 -12.76
CA LEU A 23 -11.35 -16.98 -11.97
C LEU A 23 -11.20 -17.32 -10.48
N ALA A 24 -10.84 -18.57 -10.15
CA ALA A 24 -10.59 -19.00 -8.78
C ALA A 24 -9.41 -18.24 -8.16
N LEU A 25 -8.32 -18.07 -8.91
CA LEU A 25 -7.16 -17.30 -8.47
C LEU A 25 -7.51 -15.82 -8.24
N ALA A 26 -8.18 -15.17 -9.20
CA ALA A 26 -8.59 -13.77 -9.10
C ALA A 26 -9.54 -13.52 -7.92
N ALA A 27 -10.49 -14.42 -7.66
CA ALA A 27 -11.36 -14.34 -6.50
C ALA A 27 -10.58 -14.40 -5.18
N SER A 28 -9.53 -15.24 -5.10
CA SER A 28 -8.66 -15.30 -3.92
C SER A 28 -7.86 -13.99 -3.72
N LEU A 29 -7.36 -13.40 -4.82
CA LEU A 29 -6.59 -12.15 -4.78
C LEU A 29 -7.46 -10.94 -4.40
N LEU A 30 -8.76 -10.95 -4.71
CA LEU A 30 -9.68 -9.89 -4.27
C LEU A 30 -9.82 -9.79 -2.75
N TYR A 31 -9.73 -10.91 -2.02
CA TYR A 31 -9.70 -10.87 -0.55
C TYR A 31 -8.40 -10.23 -0.04
N VAL A 32 -7.27 -10.54 -0.67
CA VAL A 32 -5.98 -9.91 -0.36
C VAL A 32 -6.03 -8.42 -0.67
N ALA A 33 -6.60 -8.03 -1.81
CA ALA A 33 -6.79 -6.63 -2.21
C ALA A 33 -7.68 -5.86 -1.22
N ALA A 34 -8.75 -6.48 -0.71
CA ALA A 34 -9.61 -5.86 0.28
C ALA A 34 -8.84 -5.54 1.58
N ALA A 35 -7.99 -6.46 2.06
CA ALA A 35 -7.14 -6.20 3.22
C ALA A 35 -6.08 -5.13 2.92
N PHE A 36 -5.52 -5.16 1.72
CA PHE A 36 -4.52 -4.20 1.24
C PHE A 36 -5.04 -2.76 1.19
N GLN A 37 -6.32 -2.57 0.86
CA GLN A 37 -6.92 -1.25 0.69
C GLN A 37 -6.86 -0.38 1.95
N ILE A 38 -6.89 -0.98 3.14
CA ILE A 38 -6.75 -0.25 4.42
C ILE A 38 -5.35 0.38 4.51
N VAL A 39 -4.33 -0.42 4.21
CA VAL A 39 -2.93 0.00 4.27
C VAL A 39 -2.61 1.05 3.22
N ASP A 40 -3.10 0.84 1.99
CA ASP A 40 -2.99 1.79 0.89
C ASP A 40 -3.66 3.13 1.24
N GLY A 41 -4.87 3.08 1.83
CA GLY A 41 -5.56 4.26 2.33
C GLY A 41 -4.78 5.03 3.39
N MET A 42 -4.20 4.32 4.39
CA MET A 42 -3.36 4.94 5.40
C MET A 42 -2.13 5.62 4.78
N GLN A 43 -1.48 4.97 3.82
CA GLN A 43 -0.33 5.53 3.13
C GLN A 43 -0.70 6.78 2.32
N ALA A 44 -1.79 6.74 1.57
CA ALA A 44 -2.27 7.85 0.76
C ALA A 44 -2.62 9.08 1.62
N ILE A 45 -3.35 8.87 2.71
CA ILE A 45 -3.70 9.92 3.67
C ILE A 45 -2.45 10.48 4.34
N GLY A 46 -1.55 9.62 4.83
CA GLY A 46 -0.30 10.05 5.46
C GLY A 46 0.60 10.85 4.53
N ALA A 47 0.71 10.45 3.26
CA ALA A 47 1.46 11.18 2.25
C ALA A 47 0.83 12.55 1.92
N GLY A 48 -0.51 12.63 1.89
CA GLY A 48 -1.23 13.89 1.72
C GLY A 48 -1.03 14.84 2.90
N ALA A 49 -1.12 14.31 4.13
CA ALA A 49 -0.94 15.08 5.35
C ALA A 49 0.49 15.64 5.47
N LEU A 50 1.52 14.85 5.15
CA LEU A 50 2.91 15.31 5.16
C LEU A 50 3.19 16.35 4.07
N ARG A 51 2.62 16.17 2.88
CA ARG A 51 2.67 17.20 1.82
C ARG A 51 2.01 18.51 2.27
N GLY A 52 0.92 18.45 3.03
CA GLY A 52 0.29 19.62 3.64
C GLY A 52 1.18 20.36 4.65
N LEU A 53 2.15 19.67 5.26
CA LEU A 53 3.16 20.25 6.15
C LEU A 53 4.44 20.69 5.40
N ASN A 54 4.40 20.75 4.06
CA ASN A 54 5.57 20.97 3.19
C ASN A 54 6.71 19.93 3.36
N ASP A 55 6.45 18.77 3.98
CA ASP A 55 7.40 17.66 4.02
C ASP A 55 7.14 16.70 2.86
N THR A 56 7.89 16.86 1.76
CA THR A 56 7.71 16.08 0.52
C THR A 56 8.89 15.15 0.22
N ARG A 57 10.11 15.57 0.56
CA ARG A 57 11.34 14.85 0.25
C ARG A 57 11.48 13.57 1.08
N ILE A 58 11.20 13.65 2.38
CA ILE A 58 11.34 12.50 3.28
C ILE A 58 10.30 11.42 2.93
N PRO A 59 9.00 11.75 2.72
CA PRO A 59 8.02 10.76 2.30
C PRO A 59 8.33 10.10 0.96
N MET A 60 8.86 10.85 -0.01
CA MET A 60 9.24 10.30 -1.31
C MET A 60 10.32 9.23 -1.21
N VAL A 61 11.39 9.50 -0.45
CA VAL A 61 12.48 8.53 -0.24
C VAL A 61 11.98 7.32 0.54
N ALA A 62 11.17 7.54 1.58
CA ALA A 62 10.60 6.44 2.36
C ALA A 62 9.70 5.54 1.51
N ALA A 63 8.89 6.10 0.61
CA ALA A 63 8.11 5.33 -0.34
C ALA A 63 9.00 4.50 -1.27
N ALA A 64 10.05 5.10 -1.84
CA ALA A 64 10.98 4.37 -2.70
C ALA A 64 11.62 3.17 -1.95
N VAL A 65 12.08 3.39 -0.72
CA VAL A 65 12.66 2.33 0.13
C VAL A 65 11.62 1.26 0.48
N GLY A 66 10.40 1.67 0.86
CA GLY A 66 9.32 0.75 1.20
C GLY A 66 8.93 -0.15 0.03
N TYR A 67 8.84 0.38 -1.18
CA TYR A 67 8.50 -0.43 -2.36
C TYR A 67 9.66 -1.30 -2.85
N TRP A 68 10.88 -0.75 -2.91
CA TRP A 68 12.01 -1.46 -3.53
C TRP A 68 12.78 -2.36 -2.59
N ILE A 69 13.09 -1.91 -1.37
CA ILE A 69 13.91 -2.71 -0.46
C ILE A 69 13.00 -3.71 0.27
N ILE A 70 11.90 -3.22 0.83
CA ILE A 70 10.99 -4.04 1.63
C ILE A 70 10.05 -4.81 0.70
N GLY A 71 9.30 -4.10 -0.13
CA GLY A 71 8.28 -4.69 -0.98
C GLY A 71 8.84 -5.72 -1.96
N PHE A 72 9.76 -5.29 -2.81
CA PHE A 72 10.40 -6.17 -3.79
C PHE A 72 11.32 -7.21 -3.13
N GLY A 73 12.10 -6.85 -2.10
CA GLY A 73 12.96 -7.83 -1.42
C GLY A 73 12.16 -8.98 -0.79
N ILE A 74 11.10 -8.66 -0.03
CA ILE A 74 10.24 -9.68 0.57
C ILE A 74 9.43 -10.41 -0.51
N GLY A 75 8.91 -9.69 -1.51
CA GLY A 75 8.14 -10.28 -2.60
C GLY A 75 8.95 -11.27 -3.43
N TRP A 76 10.21 -10.93 -3.76
CA TRP A 76 11.12 -11.80 -4.47
C TRP A 76 11.47 -13.04 -3.66
N THR A 77 11.82 -12.86 -2.38
CA THR A 77 12.19 -13.97 -1.50
C THR A 77 11.02 -14.91 -1.26
N LEU A 78 9.82 -14.42 -0.94
CA LEU A 78 8.66 -15.29 -0.73
C LEU A 78 8.15 -15.89 -2.04
N GLY A 79 8.11 -15.10 -3.12
CA GLY A 79 7.58 -15.54 -4.40
C GLY A 79 8.44 -16.61 -5.07
N PHE A 80 9.76 -16.41 -5.10
CA PHE A 80 10.69 -17.28 -5.82
C PHE A 80 11.49 -18.20 -4.89
N ALA A 81 12.10 -17.66 -3.83
CA ALA A 81 12.97 -18.48 -2.98
C ALA A 81 12.20 -19.41 -2.04
N ALA A 82 11.04 -18.96 -1.50
CA ALA A 82 10.18 -19.78 -0.66
C ALA A 82 9.11 -20.57 -1.46
N GLY A 83 8.98 -20.33 -2.77
CA GLY A 83 8.06 -21.05 -3.64
C GLY A 83 6.59 -20.69 -3.49
N TRP A 84 6.25 -19.55 -2.86
CA TRP A 84 4.85 -19.14 -2.66
C TRP A 84 4.24 -18.48 -3.91
N GLY A 85 5.02 -18.32 -4.98
CA GLY A 85 4.57 -17.81 -6.27
C GLY A 85 3.94 -16.42 -6.16
N ALA A 86 2.81 -16.23 -6.84
CA ALA A 86 2.09 -14.95 -6.86
C ALA A 86 1.71 -14.46 -5.45
N VAL A 87 1.30 -15.36 -4.55
CA VAL A 87 0.90 -14.98 -3.19
C VAL A 87 2.05 -14.34 -2.43
N GLY A 88 3.27 -14.89 -2.55
CA GLY A 88 4.47 -14.33 -1.93
C GLY A 88 4.79 -12.90 -2.42
N ILE A 89 4.59 -12.65 -3.73
CA ILE A 89 4.78 -11.32 -4.34
C ILE A 89 3.79 -10.31 -3.74
N TRP A 90 2.51 -10.67 -3.63
CA TRP A 90 1.48 -9.81 -3.05
C TRP A 90 1.70 -9.53 -1.57
N ILE A 91 2.18 -10.52 -0.80
CA ILE A 91 2.57 -10.32 0.61
C ILE A 91 3.73 -9.33 0.73
N GLY A 92 4.76 -9.49 -0.11
CA GLY A 92 5.88 -8.55 -0.17
C GLY A 92 5.40 -7.12 -0.42
N LEU A 93 4.60 -6.93 -1.47
CA LEU A 93 4.01 -5.63 -1.79
C LEU A 93 3.23 -5.05 -0.60
N ALA A 94 2.36 -5.86 0.03
CA ALA A 94 1.56 -5.43 1.19
C ALA A 94 2.44 -4.97 2.36
N LEU A 95 3.53 -5.68 2.66
CA LEU A 95 4.48 -5.30 3.71
C LEU A 95 5.26 -4.03 3.36
N GLY A 96 5.59 -3.82 2.08
CA GLY A 96 6.19 -2.59 1.57
C GLY A 96 5.28 -1.37 1.82
N LEU A 97 3.99 -1.45 1.47
CA LEU A 97 3.04 -0.38 1.78
C LEU A 97 2.83 -0.20 3.28
N ALA A 98 2.69 -1.30 4.03
CA ALA A 98 2.46 -1.25 5.47
C ALA A 98 3.59 -0.53 6.19
N SER A 99 4.84 -0.85 5.85
CA SER A 99 6.02 -0.17 6.38
C SER A 99 6.00 1.34 6.07
N THR A 100 5.62 1.71 4.85
CA THR A 100 5.56 3.11 4.43
C THR A 100 4.42 3.86 5.12
N ALA A 101 3.25 3.24 5.25
CA ALA A 101 2.09 3.79 5.94
C ALA A 101 2.41 4.08 7.41
N VAL A 102 3.02 3.12 8.11
CA VAL A 102 3.48 3.29 9.50
C VAL A 102 4.50 4.43 9.60
N PHE A 103 5.45 4.51 8.67
CA PHE A 103 6.42 5.60 8.64
C PHE A 103 5.74 6.97 8.45
N PHE A 104 4.78 7.10 7.54
CA PHE A 104 4.08 8.37 7.33
C PHE A 104 3.27 8.81 8.54
N VAL A 105 2.50 7.89 9.14
CA VAL A 105 1.70 8.19 10.34
C VAL A 105 2.60 8.61 11.50
N THR A 106 3.70 7.88 11.74
CA THR A 106 4.65 8.23 12.80
C THR A 106 5.37 9.55 12.54
N ARG A 107 5.78 9.83 11.30
CA ARG A 107 6.41 11.10 10.92
C ARG A 107 5.45 12.27 11.12
N PHE A 108 4.22 12.14 10.67
CA PHE A 108 3.18 13.16 10.82
C PHE A 108 2.95 13.47 12.30
N ASN A 109 2.75 12.44 13.13
CA ASN A 109 2.56 12.59 14.57
C ASN A 109 3.76 13.24 15.28
N ARG A 110 4.99 12.96 14.82
CA ARG A 110 6.19 13.61 15.37
C ARG A 110 6.27 15.09 15.01
N MET A 111 5.93 15.47 13.76
CA MET A 111 5.94 16.88 13.34
C MET A 111 4.88 17.69 14.08
N THR A 112 3.67 17.16 14.19
CA THR A 112 2.56 17.86 14.88
C THR A 112 2.79 17.98 16.37
N ARG A 113 3.42 16.98 17.03
CA ARG A 113 3.80 17.06 18.45
C ARG A 113 4.99 17.97 18.74
N SER A 114 5.90 18.16 17.78
CA SER A 114 7.13 18.94 17.96
C SER A 114 6.89 20.47 18.00
N GLY A 115 5.64 20.93 17.94
CA GLY A 115 5.33 22.36 18.04
C GLY A 115 5.86 23.20 16.87
N SER A 116 6.20 22.58 15.73
CA SER A 116 6.64 23.31 14.53
C SER A 116 5.54 24.17 13.89
N LEU A 117 4.33 24.11 14.46
CA LEU A 117 3.24 25.05 14.24
C LEU A 117 3.26 26.11 15.34
N SER A 118 4.37 26.83 15.50
CA SER A 118 4.31 28.10 16.22
C SER A 118 3.38 29.01 15.41
N PRO A 119 2.26 29.49 15.97
CA PRO A 119 1.49 30.54 15.31
C PRO A 119 2.47 31.68 15.07
N GLU A 120 2.60 32.12 13.82
CA GLU A 120 3.19 33.43 13.55
C GLU A 120 2.43 34.41 14.45
N PRO A 121 3.10 35.18 15.34
CA PRO A 121 2.40 36.17 16.14
C PRO A 121 1.64 37.03 15.13
N ALA A 122 0.30 37.01 15.22
CA ALA A 122 -0.56 37.81 14.39
C ALA A 122 0.09 39.18 14.26
N ALA A 123 0.51 39.49 13.02
CA ALA A 123 1.32 40.65 12.72
C ALA A 123 0.74 41.84 13.48
N GLN A 124 1.60 42.47 14.26
CA GLN A 124 1.35 43.76 14.87
C GLN A 124 0.90 44.71 13.74
N ALA A 125 -0.41 44.93 13.63
CA ALA A 125 -1.04 45.89 12.74
C ALA A 125 -2.41 46.27 13.31
#